data_AF-A0A958S4E9-F1
#
_entry.id   AF-A0A958S4E9-F1
#
_cell.length_a   1.000
_cell.length_b   1.000
_cell.length_c   1.000
_cell.angle_alpha   90.00
_cell.angle_beta   90.00
_cell.angle_gamma   90.00
#
_symmetry.space_group_name_H-M   'P 1'
#
loop_
_entity.id
_entity.type
_entity.pdbx_description
1 polymer ?
#
loop_
_entity_poly.entity_id
_entity_poly.type
_entity_poly.pdbx_seq_one_letter_code
_entity_poly.pdbx_strand_id
1 'polypeptide(L)'
;MKYLIWTLLTIFLVSCASTPKSGETADTTQAKDAEKTAQKAEDATKKGASPSAAGVECKWETETRKIENKTQGEGCEVIYTKNGTSETVGSATNDLSICEGIAKRIQGNLENNGFKCNAI
;
A
#
# COMPACT_ATOMS: atom_id res chain seq x y z
N MET A 1 -25.95 6.82 -32.62
CA MET A 1 -25.09 7.37 -33.70
C MET A 1 -25.55 8.77 -34.08
N LYS A 2 -24.94 9.86 -33.55
CA LYS A 2 -24.94 11.19 -34.21
C LYS A 2 -24.17 12.33 -33.52
N TYR A 3 -23.35 12.11 -32.48
CA TYR A 3 -22.51 13.21 -31.95
C TYR A 3 -21.06 12.74 -31.88
N LEU A 4 -20.55 12.61 -33.10
CA LEU A 4 -19.18 12.35 -33.48
C LEU A 4 -18.57 13.74 -33.68
N ILE A 5 -17.48 14.02 -32.97
CA ILE A 5 -16.40 14.91 -33.40
C ILE A 5 -16.79 16.37 -33.66
N TRP A 6 -16.59 17.23 -32.66
CA TRP A 6 -16.09 18.59 -32.88
C TRP A 6 -15.55 19.20 -31.60
N THR A 7 -14.50 20.03 -31.72
CA THR A 7 -13.67 20.68 -30.69
C THR A 7 -12.67 19.73 -30.02
N LEU A 8 -11.50 19.41 -30.57
CA LEU A 8 -10.46 20.20 -31.23
C LEU A 8 -10.07 21.48 -30.47
N LEU A 9 -8.87 21.40 -29.88
CA LEU A 9 -7.87 22.47 -29.79
C LEU A 9 -8.30 23.79 -29.14
N THR A 10 -7.74 24.11 -27.97
CA THR A 10 -6.66 25.13 -27.85
C THR A 10 -6.31 25.42 -26.38
N ILE A 11 -5.02 25.22 -26.08
CA ILE A 11 -4.13 26.17 -25.38
C ILE A 11 -4.52 26.58 -23.96
N PHE A 12 -3.71 26.19 -22.97
CA PHE A 12 -2.95 27.16 -22.17
C PHE A 12 -1.72 26.46 -21.56
N LEU A 13 -0.58 26.67 -22.22
CA LEU A 13 0.76 26.50 -21.66
C LEU A 13 1.00 27.65 -20.67
N VAL A 14 0.80 27.40 -19.37
CA VAL A 14 1.32 28.30 -18.33
C VAL A 14 2.74 27.83 -18.00
N SER A 15 3.70 28.42 -18.72
CA SER A 15 5.13 28.38 -18.42
C SER A 15 5.40 29.34 -17.26
N CYS A 16 5.52 28.81 -16.04
CA CYS A 16 5.99 29.60 -14.90
C CYS A 16 7.52 29.48 -14.84
N ALA A 17 8.18 30.50 -15.41
CA ALA A 17 9.60 30.75 -15.24
C ALA A 17 9.87 31.11 -13.77
N SER A 18 10.69 30.32 -13.08
CA SER A 18 11.24 30.68 -11.78
C SER A 18 12.68 30.18 -11.72
N THR A 19 13.60 31.12 -11.89
CA THR A 19 15.03 30.96 -11.72
C THR A 19 15.34 30.75 -10.22
N PRO A 20 16.13 29.72 -9.88
CA PRO A 20 17.10 29.92 -8.81
C PRO A 20 18.51 29.50 -9.22
N LYS A 21 19.42 30.47 -9.08
CA LYS A 21 20.78 30.33 -8.53
C LYS A 21 21.75 29.37 -9.23
N SER A 22 22.64 30.00 -10.01
CA SER A 22 23.98 29.53 -10.35
C SER A 22 24.73 29.04 -9.11
N GLY A 23 25.27 27.82 -9.22
CA GLY A 23 26.02 27.10 -8.19
C GLY A 23 26.45 25.75 -8.73
N GLU A 24 27.53 25.77 -9.50
CA GLU A 24 28.20 24.64 -10.14
C GLU A 24 28.73 23.64 -9.12
N THR A 25 28.25 22.39 -9.16
CA THR A 25 29.09 21.21 -8.92
C THR A 25 28.48 20.03 -9.69
N ALA A 26 29.28 19.50 -10.60
CA ALA A 26 28.98 18.31 -11.38
C ALA A 26 28.94 17.07 -10.49
N ASP A 27 27.85 16.29 -10.56
CA ASP A 27 27.96 14.87 -10.91
C ASP A 27 26.62 14.38 -11.48
N THR A 28 26.72 13.58 -12.52
CA THR A 28 25.64 13.16 -13.41
C THR A 28 25.43 11.68 -13.18
N THR A 29 24.23 11.27 -12.75
CA THR A 29 23.34 10.36 -13.51
C THR A 29 22.19 9.82 -12.65
N GLN A 30 21.01 10.42 -12.90
CA GLN A 30 19.67 9.83 -13.05
C GLN A 30 19.02 9.00 -11.92
N ALA A 31 17.99 9.64 -11.35
CA ALA A 31 16.74 8.98 -10.98
C ALA A 31 15.94 8.59 -12.23
N LYS A 32 15.25 7.44 -12.17
CA LYS A 32 13.99 7.21 -12.88
C LYS A 32 13.01 6.43 -12.01
N ASP A 33 11.90 7.11 -11.76
CA ASP A 33 10.52 6.63 -11.88
C ASP A 33 10.03 5.48 -10.99
N ALA A 34 9.04 5.86 -10.18
CA ALA A 34 7.97 4.99 -9.76
C ALA A 34 7.12 4.57 -10.96
N GLU A 35 7.04 3.27 -11.25
CA GLU A 35 5.87 2.67 -11.90
C GLU A 35 5.73 1.19 -11.48
N LYS A 36 4.66 0.94 -10.73
CA LYS A 36 3.80 -0.25 -10.72
C LYS A 36 4.22 -1.41 -11.65
N THR A 37 4.55 -2.56 -11.07
CA THR A 37 4.19 -3.87 -11.65
C THR A 37 3.97 -4.88 -10.52
N ALA A 38 2.71 -5.24 -10.36
CA ALA A 38 2.28 -6.45 -9.66
C ALA A 38 2.86 -7.68 -10.37
N GLN A 39 3.44 -8.61 -9.60
CA GLN A 39 3.35 -10.07 -9.78
C GLN A 39 4.36 -10.76 -8.88
N LYS A 40 3.87 -11.42 -7.82
CA LYS A 40 4.13 -12.84 -7.58
C LYS A 40 3.21 -13.37 -6.48
N ALA A 41 1.96 -13.58 -6.84
CA ALA A 41 1.09 -14.51 -6.12
C ALA A 41 1.07 -15.80 -6.94
N GLU A 42 2.01 -16.70 -6.69
CA GLU A 42 1.84 -18.13 -6.95
C GLU A 42 2.48 -18.92 -5.80
N ASP A 43 1.58 -19.59 -5.08
CA ASP A 43 1.73 -20.83 -4.34
C ASP A 43 2.94 -21.06 -3.43
N ALA A 44 2.67 -21.01 -2.13
CA ALA A 44 3.22 -21.98 -1.19
C ALA A 44 2.21 -22.28 -0.09
N THR A 45 1.23 -23.11 -0.45
CA THR A 45 0.60 -24.04 0.50
C THR A 45 1.69 -24.92 1.11
N LYS A 46 2.26 -24.54 2.26
CA LYS A 46 2.99 -25.46 3.14
C LYS A 46 3.03 -24.93 4.58
N LYS A 47 2.01 -25.36 5.33
CA LYS A 47 2.09 -25.91 6.69
C LYS A 47 3.40 -25.60 7.44
N GLY A 48 3.47 -24.39 7.97
CA GLY A 48 4.38 -24.00 9.03
C GLY A 48 3.55 -23.22 10.03
N ALA A 49 2.97 -23.92 11.01
CA ALA A 49 2.34 -23.30 12.15
C ALA A 49 3.42 -22.57 12.96
N SER A 50 3.71 -21.34 12.56
CA SER A 50 4.40 -20.34 13.37
C SER A 50 3.38 -19.80 14.38
N PRO A 51 3.75 -19.64 15.66
CA PRO A 51 2.78 -19.41 16.74
C PRO A 51 1.99 -18.12 16.50
N SER A 52 0.68 -18.30 16.32
CA SER A 52 -0.41 -17.31 16.39
C SER A 52 -0.01 -15.84 16.26
N ALA A 53 0.35 -15.44 15.05
CA ALA A 53 0.15 -14.07 14.61
C ALA A 53 -1.36 -13.78 14.65
N ALA A 54 -1.81 -12.97 15.61
CA ALA A 54 -3.21 -12.56 15.68
C ALA A 54 -3.57 -11.80 14.39
N GLY A 55 -4.37 -12.42 13.54
CA GLY A 55 -4.85 -11.83 12.31
C GLY A 55 -6.27 -11.28 12.49
N VAL A 56 -6.65 -10.35 11.64
CA VAL A 56 -8.03 -9.85 11.56
C VAL A 56 -8.51 -9.93 10.13
N GLU A 57 -9.68 -10.51 9.92
CA GLU A 57 -10.38 -10.52 8.64
C GLU A 57 -11.58 -9.58 8.70
N CYS A 58 -11.62 -8.62 7.78
CA CYS A 58 -12.65 -7.60 7.66
C CYS A 58 -13.45 -7.81 6.37
N LYS A 59 -14.78 -7.89 6.47
CA LYS A 59 -15.68 -8.11 5.33
C LYS A 59 -16.68 -6.98 5.14
N TRP A 60 -16.92 -6.61 3.90
CA TRP A 60 -17.98 -5.68 3.49
C TRP A 60 -18.54 -6.11 2.14
N GLU A 61 -19.84 -6.42 2.09
CA GLU A 61 -20.50 -7.00 0.90
C GLU A 61 -19.74 -8.19 0.31
N THR A 62 -19.08 -8.01 -0.83
CA THR A 62 -18.26 -9.03 -1.52
C THR A 62 -16.76 -8.84 -1.31
N GLU A 63 -16.35 -7.76 -0.66
CA GLU A 63 -14.95 -7.42 -0.40
C GLU A 63 -14.46 -8.08 0.91
N THR A 64 -13.30 -8.72 0.84
CA THR A 64 -12.60 -9.27 2.02
C THR A 64 -11.21 -8.67 2.12
N ARG A 65 -10.87 -8.18 3.32
CA ARG A 65 -9.57 -7.63 3.68
C ARG A 65 -8.99 -8.40 4.85
N LYS A 66 -7.68 -8.63 4.84
CA LYS A 66 -6.97 -9.29 5.95
C LYS A 66 -5.85 -8.41 6.46
N ILE A 67 -5.62 -8.44 7.77
CA ILE A 67 -4.54 -7.73 8.46
C ILE A 67 -3.81 -8.78 9.27
N GLU A 68 -2.51 -8.96 9.05
CA GLU A 68 -1.69 -9.94 9.75
C GLU A 68 -0.43 -9.27 10.29
N ASN A 69 -0.10 -9.50 11.56
CA ASN A 69 1.17 -9.08 12.13
C ASN A 69 2.18 -10.23 12.07
N LYS A 70 3.24 -10.09 11.30
CA LYS A 70 4.31 -11.09 11.20
C LYS A 70 5.53 -10.61 11.97
N THR A 71 6.07 -11.46 12.84
CA THR A 71 7.38 -11.21 13.45
C THR A 71 8.47 -11.51 12.43
N GLN A 72 9.42 -10.59 12.26
CA GLN A 72 10.55 -10.72 11.34
C GLN A 72 11.84 -10.30 12.05
N GLY A 73 12.68 -11.28 12.38
CA GLY A 73 13.87 -11.05 13.21
C GLY A 73 13.49 -10.55 14.61
N GLU A 74 14.08 -9.42 15.03
CA GLU A 74 13.74 -8.73 16.28
C GLU A 74 12.51 -7.82 16.14
N GLY A 75 12.04 -7.62 14.90
CA GLY A 75 10.96 -6.71 14.55
C GLY A 75 9.65 -7.39 14.18
N CYS A 76 8.76 -6.59 13.63
CA CYS A 76 7.47 -6.98 13.10
C CYS A 76 7.15 -6.26 11.79
N GLU A 77 6.27 -6.86 11.01
CA GLU A 77 5.68 -6.33 9.80
C GLU A 77 4.15 -6.48 9.88
N VAL A 78 3.43 -5.49 9.37
CA VAL A 78 1.97 -5.55 9.19
C VAL A 78 1.70 -5.80 7.73
N ILE A 79 1.13 -6.97 7.44
CA ILE A 79 0.71 -7.36 6.10
C ILE A 79 -0.78 -7.06 5.96
N TYR A 80 -1.13 -6.36 4.90
CA TYR A 80 -2.50 -6.06 4.54
C TYR A 80 -2.84 -6.71 3.21
N THR A 81 -3.91 -7.51 3.20
CA THR A 81 -4.42 -8.16 2.00
C THR A 81 -5.73 -7.52 1.57
N LYS A 82 -5.82 -7.11 0.30
CA LYS A 82 -7.05 -6.67 -0.34
C LYS A 82 -7.27 -7.47 -1.61
N ASN A 83 -8.43 -8.15 -1.71
CA ASN A 83 -8.80 -8.94 -2.89
C ASN A 83 -7.70 -9.93 -3.33
N GLY A 84 -7.05 -10.59 -2.37
CA GLY A 84 -5.99 -11.57 -2.60
C GLY A 84 -4.60 -11.00 -2.87
N THR A 85 -4.45 -9.67 -2.97
CA THR A 85 -3.14 -9.02 -3.08
C THR A 85 -2.67 -8.57 -1.71
N SER A 86 -1.50 -9.03 -1.28
CA SER A 86 -0.90 -8.71 0.03
C SER A 86 0.27 -7.75 -0.12
N GLU A 87 0.33 -6.76 0.76
CA GLU A 87 1.39 -5.75 0.80
C GLU A 87 1.80 -5.47 2.26
N THR A 88 3.07 -5.16 2.48
CA THR A 88 3.54 -4.69 3.79
C THR A 88 3.20 -3.22 3.93
N VAL A 89 2.34 -2.89 4.90
CA VAL A 89 1.86 -1.51 5.14
C VAL A 89 2.52 -0.84 6.34
N GLY A 90 3.34 -1.58 7.07
CA GLY A 90 4.15 -1.04 8.16
C GLY A 90 5.11 -2.08 8.71
N SER A 91 6.15 -1.61 9.37
CA SER A 91 7.11 -2.45 10.08
C SER A 91 7.74 -1.70 11.24
N ALA A 92 8.30 -2.44 12.19
CA ALA A 92 9.07 -1.90 13.30
C ALA A 92 10.16 -2.90 13.69
N THR A 93 11.35 -2.43 14.04
CA THR A 93 12.48 -3.33 14.34
C THR A 93 12.62 -3.66 15.82
N ASN A 94 12.19 -2.77 16.72
CA ASN A 94 12.52 -2.86 18.15
C ASN A 94 11.29 -2.84 19.07
N ASP A 95 10.08 -2.64 18.52
CA ASP A 95 8.85 -2.56 19.30
C ASP A 95 7.68 -3.18 18.55
N LEU A 96 7.29 -4.37 18.99
CA LEU A 96 6.17 -5.13 18.40
C LEU A 96 4.82 -4.41 18.58
N SER A 97 4.70 -3.56 19.59
CA SER A 97 3.49 -2.77 19.88
C SER A 97 3.17 -1.79 18.76
N ILE A 98 4.18 -1.36 17.99
CA ILE A 98 3.99 -0.48 16.83
C ILE A 98 3.15 -1.19 15.75
N CYS A 99 3.45 -2.45 15.46
CA CYS A 99 2.67 -3.22 14.49
C CYS A 99 1.25 -3.47 14.97
N GLU A 100 1.05 -3.73 16.27
CA GLU A 100 -0.30 -3.80 16.84
C GLU A 100 -1.07 -2.48 16.70
N GLY A 101 -0.41 -1.35 16.95
CA GLY A 101 -1.01 -0.03 16.79
C GLY A 101 -1.41 0.27 15.34
N ILE A 102 -0.55 -0.09 14.39
CA ILE A 102 -0.84 0.02 12.95
C ILE A 102 -2.02 -0.88 12.58
N ALA A 103 -2.00 -2.15 12.98
CA ALA A 103 -3.09 -3.09 12.70
C ALA A 103 -4.44 -2.62 13.26
N LYS A 104 -4.48 -2.17 14.53
CA LYS A 104 -5.68 -1.60 15.17
C LYS A 104 -6.19 -0.36 14.45
N ARG A 105 -5.28 0.51 13.98
CA ARG A 105 -5.67 1.70 13.21
C ARG A 105 -6.29 1.33 11.86
N ILE A 106 -5.72 0.36 11.16
CA ILE A 106 -6.27 -0.14 9.91
C ILE A 106 -7.65 -0.76 10.18
N GLN A 107 -7.76 -1.64 11.17
CA GLN A 107 -9.03 -2.25 11.57
C GLN A 107 -10.10 -1.19 11.88
N GLY A 108 -9.80 -0.22 12.75
CA GLY A 108 -10.74 0.84 13.11
C GLY A 108 -11.16 1.68 11.90
N ASN A 109 -10.24 1.97 10.97
CA ASN A 109 -10.59 2.64 9.72
C ASN A 109 -11.54 1.79 8.87
N LEU A 110 -11.34 0.47 8.78
CA LEU A 110 -12.25 -0.41 8.04
C LEU A 110 -13.63 -0.47 8.69
N GLU A 111 -13.70 -0.61 10.01
CA GLU A 111 -14.94 -0.63 10.77
C GLU A 111 -15.73 0.68 10.60
N ASN A 112 -15.04 1.83 10.65
CA ASN A 112 -15.62 3.14 10.39
C ASN A 112 -16.17 3.28 8.96
N ASN A 113 -15.65 2.50 8.01
CA ASN A 113 -16.15 2.43 6.63
C ASN A 113 -17.18 1.31 6.42
N GLY A 114 -17.69 0.68 7.48
CA GLY A 114 -18.76 -0.31 7.42
C GLY A 114 -18.31 -1.76 7.31
N PHE A 115 -17.00 -2.04 7.33
CA PHE A 115 -16.51 -3.41 7.39
C PHE A 115 -16.80 -4.05 8.74
N LYS A 116 -17.03 -5.36 8.73
CA LYS A 116 -17.14 -6.18 9.94
C LYS A 116 -15.87 -7.00 10.11
N CYS A 117 -15.10 -6.71 11.15
CA CYS A 117 -13.81 -7.32 11.42
C CYS A 117 -13.93 -8.40 12.51
N ASN A 118 -13.27 -9.53 12.30
CA ASN A 118 -13.20 -10.63 13.26
C ASN A 118 -11.76 -11.15 13.34
N ALA A 119 -11.34 -11.57 14.54
CA ALA A 119 -10.07 -12.25 14.71
C ALA A 119 -10.07 -13.59 13.94
N ILE A 120 -8.94 -13.94 13.35
CA ILE A 120 -8.71 -15.19 12.61
C ILE A 120 -7.49 -15.95 13.12
#